data_AF-A0A849EUU1-F1
#
_entry.id   AF-A0A849EUU1-F1
#
_cell.length_a   1.000
_cell.length_b   1.000
_cell.length_c   1.000
_cell.angle_alpha   90.00
_cell.angle_beta   90.00
_cell.angle_gamma   90.00
#
_symmetry.space_group_name_H-M   'P 1'
#
loop_
_entity.id
_entity.type
_entity.pdbx_description
1 polymer ?
#
loop_
_entity_poly.entity_id
_entity_poly.type
_entity_poly.pdbx_seq_one_letter_code
_entity_poly.pdbx_strand_id
1 'polypeptide(L)'
;MVKKRGDKRMKARINLIGLFFTLLLSIMIISPCPSSATEMSLFGKPLRFYGLIAQSAQYGWQDEYDTYQGIKQAPTTAILEGDYALANSLRVYTMISLTGDLAYVLNNDSDDWKRRQFDKSDDLAFDDEYWRILREFHVSWTSDQAMLRVGKQIVSWGEMTGFRLLDQINPVDGQRGPGDLEFETTILPIWMVRTDYSFPLRTETISDVNLQVIYNPNPDSDIYTRSASPGNDKGGVWAPYSEIGSPALLLGSRTLDLTKPDEWT
;
A
#
# COMPACT_ATOMS: atom_id res chain seq x y z
N MET A 1 10.72 -1.83 33.84
CA MET A 1 12.02 -2.06 33.14
C MET A 1 11.91 -2.89 31.84
N VAL A 2 10.71 -3.22 31.34
CA VAL A 2 10.49 -4.12 30.19
C VAL A 2 10.41 -3.38 28.82
N LYS A 3 10.21 -2.05 28.81
CA LYS A 3 9.95 -1.27 27.58
C LYS A 3 11.18 -1.01 26.69
N LYS A 4 12.40 -1.01 27.24
CA LYS A 4 13.65 -0.66 26.51
C LYS A 4 14.14 -1.73 25.51
N ARG A 5 13.69 -2.98 25.64
CA ARG A 5 14.19 -4.11 24.81
C ARG A 5 13.43 -4.24 23.47
N GLY A 6 12.18 -3.79 23.41
CA GLY A 6 11.38 -3.72 22.18
C GLY A 6 11.85 -2.60 21.25
N ASP A 7 12.10 -1.43 21.81
CA ASP A 7 12.55 -0.22 21.09
C ASP A 7 13.87 -0.43 20.31
N LYS A 8 14.84 -1.15 20.90
CA LYS A 8 16.11 -1.47 20.20
C LYS A 8 15.95 -2.45 19.03
N ARG A 9 15.03 -3.42 19.13
CA ARG A 9 14.78 -4.39 18.03
C ARG A 9 14.00 -3.75 16.90
N MET A 10 13.10 -2.83 17.23
CA MET A 10 12.33 -2.03 16.27
C MET A 10 13.25 -1.07 15.51
N LYS A 11 14.06 -0.27 16.22
CA LYS A 11 15.09 0.59 15.62
C LYS A 11 16.08 -0.15 14.73
N ALA A 12 16.50 -1.36 15.12
CA ALA A 12 17.35 -2.19 14.27
C ALA A 12 16.65 -2.67 12.98
N ARG A 13 15.33 -2.92 13.02
CA ARG A 13 14.53 -3.28 11.84
C ARG A 13 14.33 -2.09 10.91
N ILE A 14 13.97 -0.93 11.45
CA ILE A 14 13.83 0.33 10.70
C ILE A 14 15.15 0.68 10.00
N ASN A 15 16.28 0.57 10.70
CA ASN A 15 17.59 0.86 10.11
C ASN A 15 17.97 -0.14 9.02
N LEU A 16 17.61 -1.42 9.16
CA LEU A 16 17.89 -2.44 8.15
C LEU A 16 17.02 -2.27 6.90
N ILE A 17 15.73 -1.98 7.09
CA ILE A 17 14.77 -1.72 6.02
C ILE A 17 15.14 -0.40 5.31
N GLY A 18 15.45 0.65 6.07
CA GLY A 18 15.95 1.92 5.54
C GLY A 18 17.26 1.78 4.77
N LEU A 19 18.19 0.93 5.24
CA LEU A 19 19.42 0.60 4.50
C LEU A 19 19.11 -0.13 3.19
N PHE A 20 18.13 -1.05 3.20
CA PHE A 20 17.69 -1.74 1.99
C PHE A 20 17.09 -0.77 0.97
N PHE A 21 16.21 0.14 1.38
CA PHE A 21 15.61 1.13 0.48
C PHE A 21 16.62 2.17 -0.02
N THR A 22 17.59 2.59 0.81
CA THR A 22 18.67 3.48 0.35
C THR A 22 19.60 2.79 -0.64
N LEU A 23 19.89 1.49 -0.45
CA LEU A 23 20.60 0.69 -1.45
C LEU A 23 19.79 0.58 -2.75
N LEU A 24 18.49 0.33 -2.65
CA LEU A 24 17.58 0.22 -3.78
C LEU A 24 17.50 1.53 -4.58
N LEU A 25 17.46 2.67 -3.87
CA LEU A 25 17.56 4.01 -4.45
C LEU A 25 18.90 4.26 -5.15
N SER A 26 20.00 3.83 -4.53
CA SER A 26 21.34 3.92 -5.14
C SER A 26 21.39 3.16 -6.47
N ILE A 27 20.76 1.98 -6.52
CA ILE A 27 20.63 1.16 -7.73
C ILE A 27 19.78 1.86 -8.79
N MET A 28 18.70 2.56 -8.41
CA MET A 28 17.86 3.31 -9.35
C MET A 28 18.56 4.52 -9.97
N ILE A 29 19.35 5.28 -9.20
CA ILE A 29 20.04 6.48 -9.70
C ILE A 29 21.15 6.11 -10.70
N ILE A 30 21.76 4.93 -10.52
CA ILE A 30 22.93 4.49 -11.31
C ILE A 30 22.51 3.67 -12.55
N SER A 31 21.31 3.10 -12.55
CA SER A 31 20.88 2.19 -13.62
C SER A 31 19.80 2.83 -14.50
N PRO A 32 20.09 3.18 -15.77
CA PRO A 32 19.03 3.42 -16.74
C PRO A 32 18.36 2.06 -16.95
N CYS A 33 17.31 1.76 -16.19
CA CYS A 33 16.67 0.46 -16.24
C CYS A 33 15.68 0.46 -17.42
N PRO A 34 15.98 -0.19 -18.56
CA PRO A 34 14.93 -0.50 -19.50
C PRO A 34 13.91 -1.39 -18.80
N SER A 35 12.63 -1.01 -18.85
CA SER A 35 11.55 -1.91 -18.45
C SER A 35 11.69 -3.20 -19.28
N SER A 36 12.05 -4.30 -18.64
CA SER A 36 12.29 -5.59 -19.27
C SER A 36 11.34 -6.60 -18.64
N ALA A 37 10.26 -6.92 -19.36
CA ALA A 37 9.47 -8.11 -19.06
C ALA A 37 10.22 -9.31 -19.65
N THR A 38 10.67 -10.22 -18.80
CA THR A 38 11.32 -11.46 -19.25
C THR A 38 10.34 -12.61 -19.08
N GLU A 39 10.03 -13.31 -20.17
CA GLU A 39 9.31 -14.57 -20.12
C GLU A 39 10.35 -15.69 -19.97
N MET A 40 10.29 -16.38 -18.84
CA MET A 40 11.17 -17.51 -18.54
C MET A 40 10.37 -18.81 -18.62
N SER A 41 11.05 -19.92 -18.89
CA SER A 41 10.43 -21.24 -18.76
C SER A 41 10.92 -21.92 -17.49
N LEU A 42 10.00 -22.25 -16.59
CA LEU A 42 10.27 -23.08 -15.42
C LEU A 42 9.56 -24.42 -15.63
N PHE A 43 10.29 -25.53 -15.53
CA PHE A 43 9.78 -26.89 -15.78
C PHE A 43 9.05 -27.07 -17.14
N GLY A 44 9.48 -26.33 -18.17
CA GLY A 44 8.86 -26.39 -19.51
C GLY A 44 7.51 -25.67 -19.62
N LYS A 45 7.14 -24.87 -18.61
CA LYS A 45 5.93 -24.04 -18.59
C LYS A 45 6.29 -22.56 -18.53
N PRO A 46 5.44 -21.66 -19.09
CA PRO A 46 5.70 -20.23 -19.06
C PRO A 46 5.59 -19.69 -17.64
N LEU A 47 6.62 -18.94 -17.23
CA LEU A 47 6.67 -18.12 -16.04
C LEU A 47 6.89 -16.67 -16.50
N ARG A 48 5.93 -15.80 -16.19
CA ARG A 48 6.03 -14.38 -16.45
C ARG A 48 6.39 -13.68 -15.16
N PHE A 49 7.37 -12.80 -15.25
CA PHE A 49 7.86 -12.04 -14.13
C PHE A 49 7.87 -10.56 -14.51
N TYR A 50 7.29 -9.74 -13.64
CA TYR A 50 7.26 -8.30 -13.78
C TYR A 50 7.74 -7.65 -12.48
N GLY A 51 8.44 -6.54 -12.61
CA GLY A 51 8.91 -5.75 -11.48
C GLY A 51 8.81 -4.28 -11.79
N LEU A 52 8.37 -3.51 -10.80
CA LEU A 52 8.31 -2.06 -10.84
C LEU A 52 8.97 -1.51 -9.59
N ILE A 53 9.79 -0.48 -9.75
CA ILE A 53 10.21 0.35 -8.64
C ILE A 53 9.83 1.78 -8.99
N ALA A 54 9.05 2.41 -8.12
CA ALA A 54 8.61 3.78 -8.24
C ALA A 54 9.10 4.55 -7.01
N GLN A 55 9.59 5.76 -7.22
CA GLN A 55 9.92 6.68 -6.16
C GLN A 55 9.48 8.08 -6.54
N SER A 56 8.92 8.81 -5.57
CA SER A 56 8.79 10.25 -5.66
C SER A 56 9.43 10.92 -4.44
N ALA A 57 9.63 12.23 -4.54
CA ALA A 57 10.08 13.05 -3.44
C ALA A 57 9.32 14.38 -3.46
N GLN A 58 8.95 14.86 -2.29
CA GLN A 58 8.29 16.14 -2.09
C GLN A 58 9.11 17.00 -1.15
N TYR A 59 9.38 18.23 -1.59
CA TYR A 59 10.10 19.23 -0.81
C TYR A 59 9.11 20.25 -0.22
N GLY A 60 9.12 20.39 1.09
CA GLY A 60 8.38 21.43 1.81
C GLY A 60 9.16 22.73 1.89
N TRP A 61 8.52 23.84 1.51
CA TRP A 61 9.08 25.19 1.62
C TRP A 61 8.67 25.92 2.89
N GLN A 62 7.60 25.45 3.54
CA GLN A 62 7.06 26.01 4.78
C GLN A 62 7.51 25.18 5.97
N ASP A 63 7.69 25.86 7.10
CA ASP A 63 8.14 25.25 8.35
C ASP A 63 7.14 25.48 9.48
N GLU A 64 5.96 24.87 9.38
CA GLU A 64 4.89 24.99 10.39
C GLU A 64 4.79 23.71 11.24
N TYR A 65 3.86 23.67 12.20
CA TYR A 65 3.74 22.51 13.10
C TYR A 65 3.44 21.20 12.34
N ASP A 66 2.61 21.27 11.30
CA ASP A 66 2.13 20.17 10.45
C ASP A 66 2.89 20.04 9.11
N THR A 67 3.78 20.99 8.80
CA THR A 67 4.57 21.01 7.57
C THR A 67 6.06 21.04 7.88
N TYR A 68 6.87 20.20 7.24
CA TYR A 68 8.32 20.16 7.45
C TYR A 68 9.06 20.84 6.30
N GLN A 69 9.95 21.79 6.60
CA GLN A 69 10.82 22.38 5.59
C GLN A 69 11.98 21.43 5.27
N GLY A 70 12.09 21.03 4.01
CA GLY A 70 13.02 19.98 3.57
C GLY A 70 12.32 18.86 2.83
N ILE A 71 12.92 17.67 2.78
CA ILE A 71 12.28 16.48 2.19
C ILE A 71 11.16 16.04 3.14
N LYS A 72 9.90 16.34 2.77
CA LYS A 72 8.71 16.06 3.57
C LYS A 72 8.22 14.63 3.36
N GLN A 73 8.21 14.18 2.11
CA GLN A 73 7.80 12.84 1.71
C GLN A 73 8.79 12.32 0.67
N ALA A 74 9.14 11.05 0.75
CA ALA A 74 9.93 10.35 -0.24
C ALA A 74 9.44 8.90 -0.39
N PRO A 75 8.16 8.70 -0.79
CA PRO A 75 7.58 7.37 -0.90
C PRO A 75 8.29 6.59 -2.01
N THR A 76 8.63 5.35 -1.68
CA THR A 76 9.27 4.39 -2.55
C THR A 76 8.46 3.09 -2.49
N THR A 77 8.08 2.60 -3.66
CA THR A 77 7.29 1.38 -3.82
C THR A 77 8.03 0.44 -4.76
N ALA A 78 8.25 -0.80 -4.34
CA ALA A 78 8.80 -1.87 -5.17
C ALA A 78 7.78 -3.00 -5.28
N ILE A 79 7.32 -3.28 -6.48
CA ILE A 79 6.36 -4.34 -6.80
C ILE A 79 7.08 -5.44 -7.58
N LEU A 80 6.72 -6.68 -7.26
CA LEU A 80 7.19 -7.88 -7.91
C LEU A 80 6.00 -8.80 -8.16
N GLU A 81 5.83 -9.20 -9.40
CA GLU A 81 4.72 -10.04 -9.85
C GLU A 81 5.24 -11.30 -10.53
N GLY A 82 4.60 -12.42 -10.23
CA GLY A 82 4.84 -13.71 -10.84
C GLY A 82 3.54 -14.37 -11.28
N ASP A 83 3.46 -14.75 -12.55
CA ASP A 83 2.37 -15.55 -13.11
C ASP A 83 2.94 -16.85 -13.70
N TYR A 84 2.55 -17.99 -13.12
CA TYR A 84 3.05 -19.30 -13.49
C TYR A 84 1.94 -20.23 -13.93
N ALA A 85 2.06 -20.76 -15.16
CA ALA A 85 1.10 -21.73 -15.71
C ALA A 85 1.46 -23.17 -15.33
N LEU A 86 0.86 -23.70 -14.26
CA LEU A 86 1.00 -25.11 -13.86
C LEU A 86 0.47 -26.06 -14.94
N ALA A 87 -0.65 -25.71 -15.57
CA ALA A 87 -1.26 -26.43 -16.67
C ALA A 87 -1.96 -25.43 -17.61
N ASN A 88 -2.49 -25.91 -18.74
CA ASN A 88 -3.18 -25.03 -19.70
C ASN A 88 -4.39 -24.32 -19.07
N SER A 89 -5.01 -24.94 -18.08
CA SER A 89 -6.17 -24.44 -17.34
C SER A 89 -5.86 -23.98 -15.92
N LEU A 90 -4.61 -24.09 -15.43
CA LEU A 90 -4.27 -23.81 -14.03
C LEU A 90 -3.09 -22.84 -13.94
N ARG A 91 -3.30 -21.72 -13.26
CA ARG A 91 -2.29 -20.67 -13.03
C ARG A 91 -2.15 -20.33 -11.55
N VAL A 92 -0.93 -20.00 -11.14
CA VAL A 92 -0.60 -19.44 -9.83
C VAL A 92 -0.11 -18.02 -10.06
N TYR A 93 -0.76 -17.06 -9.42
CA TYR A 93 -0.37 -15.67 -9.44
C TYR A 93 0.09 -15.23 -8.05
N THR A 94 1.16 -14.45 -8.00
CA THR A 94 1.67 -13.82 -6.79
C THR A 94 2.10 -12.40 -7.08
N MET A 95 1.79 -11.49 -6.17
CA MET A 95 2.23 -10.11 -6.18
C MET A 95 2.74 -9.75 -4.79
N ILE A 96 3.98 -9.27 -4.73
CA ILE A 96 4.64 -8.76 -3.53
C ILE A 96 4.87 -7.26 -3.74
N SER A 97 4.55 -6.44 -2.74
CA SER A 97 4.80 -5.01 -2.73
C SER A 97 5.59 -4.64 -1.48
N LEU A 98 6.60 -3.81 -1.63
CA LEU A 98 7.35 -3.22 -0.53
C LEU A 98 7.23 -1.71 -0.66
N THR A 99 6.50 -1.10 0.26
CA THR A 99 6.24 0.34 0.24
C THR A 99 6.78 0.97 1.51
N GLY A 100 7.38 2.15 1.39
CA GLY A 100 7.83 2.94 2.52
C GLY A 100 8.15 4.37 2.14
N ASP A 101 8.30 5.24 3.13
CA ASP A 101 8.62 6.64 2.96
C ASP A 101 10.01 6.94 3.53
N LEU A 102 10.97 7.20 2.63
CA LEU A 102 12.35 7.46 3.00
C LEU A 102 12.53 8.76 3.78
N ALA A 103 11.57 9.68 3.77
CA ALA A 103 11.64 10.92 4.55
C ALA A 103 11.77 10.62 6.05
N TYR A 104 11.14 9.55 6.54
CA TYR A 104 11.26 9.11 7.94
C TYR A 104 12.67 8.66 8.28
N VAL A 105 13.38 8.01 7.36
CA VAL A 105 14.77 7.59 7.56
C VAL A 105 15.71 8.79 7.48
N LEU A 106 15.51 9.65 6.47
CA LEU A 106 16.36 10.82 6.23
C LEU A 106 16.28 11.83 7.39
N ASN A 107 15.10 11.99 7.99
CA ASN A 107 14.86 12.97 9.05
C ASN A 107 14.85 12.37 10.47
N ASN A 108 15.10 11.07 10.64
CA ASN A 108 14.97 10.39 11.94
C ASN A 108 15.83 11.03 13.05
N ASP A 109 16.99 11.58 12.70
CA ASP A 109 17.88 12.21 13.68
C ASP A 109 17.60 13.70 13.90
N SER A 110 16.75 14.32 13.07
CA SER A 110 16.38 15.74 13.18
C SER A 110 15.59 16.01 14.46
N ASP A 111 16.06 16.97 15.26
CA ASP A 111 15.36 17.40 16.47
C ASP A 111 14.01 18.04 16.13
N ASP A 112 13.90 18.75 15.00
CA ASP A 112 12.65 19.33 14.53
C ASP A 112 11.61 18.27 14.15
N TRP A 113 12.05 17.19 13.50
CA TRP A 113 11.18 16.05 13.16
C TRP A 113 10.58 15.39 14.40
N LYS A 114 11.41 15.18 15.43
CA LYS A 114 10.99 14.62 16.74
C LYS A 114 10.11 15.58 17.53
N ARG A 115 10.44 16.87 17.53
CA ARG A 115 9.64 17.92 18.21
C ARG A 115 8.21 17.94 17.68
N ARG A 116 8.04 17.71 16.37
CA ARG A 116 6.75 17.62 15.69
C ARG A 116 6.08 16.26 15.79
N GLN A 117 6.71 15.30 16.46
CA GLN A 117 6.19 13.95 16.70
C GLN A 117 6.02 13.07 15.45
N PHE A 118 6.59 13.46 14.31
CA PHE A 118 6.54 12.64 13.09
C PHE A 118 7.21 11.27 13.30
N ASP A 119 8.26 11.22 14.14
CA ASP A 119 8.94 9.99 14.54
C ASP A 119 8.04 8.95 15.23
N LYS A 120 6.89 9.36 15.78
CA LYS A 120 5.95 8.45 16.45
C LYS A 120 5.02 7.71 15.48
N SER A 121 4.95 8.12 14.22
CA SER A 121 4.12 7.51 13.17
C SER A 121 4.90 6.50 12.32
N ASP A 122 5.86 5.81 12.94
CA ASP A 122 6.77 4.85 12.31
C ASP A 122 6.05 3.70 11.57
N ASP A 123 4.83 3.34 11.99
CA ASP A 123 3.96 2.37 11.29
C ASP A 123 3.62 2.81 9.85
N LEU A 124 3.84 4.08 9.48
CA LEU A 124 3.67 4.61 8.12
C LEU A 124 4.98 4.71 7.34
N ALA A 125 6.13 4.59 8.02
CA ALA A 125 7.45 4.71 7.42
C ALA A 125 7.75 3.52 6.51
N PHE A 126 7.36 2.30 6.89
CA PHE A 126 7.50 1.10 6.07
C PHE A 126 6.35 0.15 6.30
N ASP A 127 5.85 -0.46 5.23
CA ASP A 127 4.89 -1.55 5.31
C ASP A 127 5.60 -2.81 5.82
N ASP A 128 5.30 -3.22 7.05
CA ASP A 128 5.86 -4.43 7.66
C ASP A 128 4.80 -5.53 7.86
N GLU A 129 3.52 -5.22 7.65
CA GLU A 129 2.46 -6.20 7.76
C GLU A 129 2.41 -7.11 6.53
N TYR A 130 2.28 -8.42 6.79
CA TYR A 130 2.29 -9.43 5.73
C TYR A 130 1.21 -9.17 4.66
N TRP A 131 0.06 -8.59 5.02
CA TRP A 131 -1.04 -8.35 4.10
C TRP A 131 -0.84 -7.07 3.25
N ARG A 132 0.07 -6.18 3.63
CA ARG A 132 0.57 -5.12 2.74
C ARG A 132 1.67 -5.66 1.83
N ILE A 133 2.55 -6.48 2.39
CA ILE A 133 3.69 -7.08 1.66
C ILE A 133 3.23 -8.06 0.59
N LEU A 134 2.48 -9.10 0.96
CA LEU A 134 1.90 -10.05 0.01
C LEU A 134 0.57 -9.48 -0.48
N ARG A 135 0.59 -8.71 -1.56
CA ARG A 135 -0.62 -8.10 -2.14
C ARG A 135 -1.59 -9.19 -2.59
N GLU A 136 -1.22 -9.94 -3.63
CA GLU A 136 -2.06 -10.99 -4.19
C GLU A 136 -1.36 -12.34 -4.15
N PHE A 137 -2.14 -13.38 -3.89
CA PHE A 137 -1.69 -14.75 -3.98
C PHE A 137 -2.89 -15.65 -4.23
N HIS A 138 -3.03 -16.14 -5.44
CA HIS A 138 -4.17 -16.96 -5.79
C HIS A 138 -3.86 -18.01 -6.84
N VAL A 139 -4.62 -19.09 -6.80
CA VAL A 139 -4.64 -20.10 -7.83
C VAL A 139 -5.93 -19.94 -8.62
N SER A 140 -5.82 -19.95 -9.94
CA SER A 140 -6.96 -19.88 -10.84
C SER A 140 -7.02 -21.10 -11.73
N TRP A 141 -8.21 -21.67 -11.81
CA TRP A 141 -8.59 -22.65 -12.82
C TRP A 141 -9.54 -21.99 -13.83
N THR A 142 -9.27 -22.18 -15.12
CA THR A 142 -10.09 -21.63 -16.22
C THR A 142 -10.43 -22.72 -17.23
N SER A 143 -11.69 -22.74 -17.66
CA SER A 143 -12.19 -23.50 -18.81
C SER A 143 -12.91 -22.56 -19.77
N ASP A 144 -13.49 -23.11 -20.85
CA ASP A 144 -14.20 -22.35 -21.87
C ASP A 144 -15.43 -21.59 -21.31
N GLN A 145 -16.02 -22.08 -20.22
CA GLN A 145 -17.28 -21.56 -19.67
C GLN A 145 -17.18 -21.15 -18.20
N ALA A 146 -16.08 -21.47 -17.52
CA ALA A 146 -15.98 -21.27 -16.08
C ALA A 146 -14.58 -20.81 -15.66
N MET A 147 -14.55 -20.00 -14.60
CA MET A 147 -13.34 -19.70 -13.87
C MET A 147 -13.59 -19.93 -12.38
N LEU A 148 -12.65 -20.60 -11.72
CA LEU A 148 -12.57 -20.67 -10.27
C LEU A 148 -11.26 -20.05 -9.83
N ARG A 149 -11.29 -19.09 -8.92
CA ARG A 149 -10.11 -18.46 -8.35
C ARG A 149 -10.19 -18.48 -6.83
N VAL A 150 -9.17 -19.03 -6.20
CA VAL A 150 -9.08 -19.18 -4.74
C VAL A 150 -7.79 -18.54 -4.27
N GLY A 151 -7.91 -17.63 -3.30
CA GLY A 151 -6.76 -16.98 -2.69
C GLY A 151 -7.01 -15.51 -2.40
N LYS A 152 -5.92 -14.80 -2.10
CA LYS A 152 -5.91 -13.36 -1.85
C LYS A 152 -5.90 -12.61 -3.19
N GLN A 153 -6.93 -11.80 -3.43
CA GLN A 153 -7.20 -11.19 -4.73
C GLN A 153 -8.01 -9.90 -4.61
N ILE A 154 -8.01 -9.12 -5.70
CA ILE A 154 -8.91 -7.97 -5.89
C ILE A 154 -10.07 -8.37 -6.82
N VAL A 155 -11.27 -7.89 -6.50
CA VAL A 155 -12.42 -7.90 -7.41
C VAL A 155 -12.78 -6.46 -7.76
N SER A 156 -12.72 -6.17 -9.06
CA SER A 156 -13.13 -4.90 -9.64
C SER A 156 -14.07 -5.12 -10.81
N TRP A 157 -15.11 -4.28 -10.91
CA TRP A 157 -16.13 -4.23 -11.97
C TRP A 157 -16.07 -2.93 -12.77
N GLY A 158 -15.01 -2.16 -12.61
CA GLY A 158 -14.79 -0.90 -13.30
C GLY A 158 -14.52 0.24 -12.33
N GLU A 159 -13.57 1.09 -12.73
CA GLU A 159 -13.14 2.25 -11.98
C GLU A 159 -13.59 3.54 -12.67
N MET A 160 -14.02 4.52 -11.89
CA MET A 160 -14.03 5.93 -12.31
C MET A 160 -12.85 6.63 -11.65
N THR A 161 -12.14 7.47 -12.39
CA THR A 161 -10.97 8.21 -11.90
C THR A 161 -11.28 8.89 -10.55
N GLY A 162 -10.61 8.44 -9.49
CA GLY A 162 -10.64 9.06 -8.17
C GLY A 162 -11.68 8.53 -7.17
N PHE A 163 -12.60 7.63 -7.55
CA PHE A 163 -13.49 6.97 -6.59
C PHE A 163 -14.09 5.65 -7.09
N ARG A 164 -14.31 4.70 -6.17
CA ARG A 164 -14.96 3.41 -6.45
C ARG A 164 -16.47 3.56 -6.44
N LEU A 165 -17.10 3.11 -7.52
CA LEU A 165 -18.56 3.08 -7.60
C LEU A 165 -19.10 1.68 -7.24
N LEU A 166 -18.66 0.66 -7.97
CA LEU A 166 -19.19 -0.71 -7.87
C LEU A 166 -18.34 -1.61 -6.98
N ASP A 167 -17.08 -1.25 -6.77
CA ASP A 167 -16.12 -2.08 -6.07
C ASP A 167 -16.19 -1.80 -4.58
N GLN A 168 -17.04 -2.52 -3.84
CA GLN A 168 -17.19 -2.37 -2.39
C GLN A 168 -16.66 -3.56 -1.58
N ILE A 169 -16.26 -4.65 -2.24
CA ILE A 169 -15.82 -5.88 -1.57
C ILE A 169 -14.43 -5.73 -0.94
N ASN A 170 -13.46 -5.22 -1.70
CA ASN A 170 -12.11 -5.00 -1.18
C ASN A 170 -12.08 -3.75 -0.28
N PRO A 171 -11.48 -3.81 0.92
CA PRO A 171 -11.23 -2.61 1.73
C PRO A 171 -10.18 -1.68 1.07
N VAL A 172 -10.03 -0.46 1.59
CA VAL A 172 -9.02 0.50 1.12
C VAL A 172 -8.11 0.96 2.26
N ASP A 173 -6.84 1.19 1.97
CA ASP A 173 -5.89 1.81 2.88
C ASP A 173 -5.61 3.25 2.48
N GLY A 174 -6.34 4.18 3.11
CA GLY A 174 -6.19 5.61 2.91
C GLY A 174 -5.28 6.29 3.94
N GLN A 175 -4.45 5.55 4.69
CA GLN A 175 -3.61 6.15 5.75
C GLN A 175 -2.59 7.17 5.22
N ARG A 176 -2.14 7.00 3.98
CA ARG A 176 -1.21 7.93 3.29
C ARG A 176 -1.93 9.03 2.51
N GLY A 177 -3.25 9.14 2.65
CA GLY A 177 -4.04 10.20 2.01
C GLY A 177 -3.95 10.21 0.48
N PRO A 178 -4.41 11.29 -0.17
CA PRO A 178 -4.45 11.40 -1.64
C PRO A 178 -3.07 11.65 -2.29
N GLY A 179 -2.00 11.80 -1.48
CA GLY A 179 -0.62 11.91 -1.96
C GLY A 179 0.03 10.57 -2.26
N ASP A 180 -0.64 9.45 -1.93
CA ASP A 180 -0.24 8.11 -2.38
C ASP A 180 -0.47 7.98 -3.89
N LEU A 181 0.48 7.37 -4.58
CA LEU A 181 0.76 7.69 -5.99
C LEU A 181 -0.25 7.11 -6.99
N GLU A 182 -1.05 6.12 -6.61
CA GLU A 182 -2.02 5.49 -7.51
C GLU A 182 -3.20 4.99 -6.68
N PHE A 183 -4.44 5.23 -7.11
CA PHE A 183 -5.60 4.82 -6.33
C PHE A 183 -5.67 3.29 -6.20
N GLU A 184 -5.20 2.60 -7.22
CA GLU A 184 -5.15 1.15 -7.35
C GLU A 184 -4.26 0.49 -6.29
N THR A 185 -3.20 1.17 -5.83
CA THR A 185 -2.33 0.66 -4.77
C THR A 185 -3.01 0.72 -3.40
N THR A 186 -3.97 1.64 -3.21
CA THR A 186 -4.74 1.77 -1.96
C THR A 186 -5.73 0.64 -1.74
N ILE A 187 -6.15 -0.07 -2.80
CA ILE A 187 -7.10 -1.18 -2.68
C ILE A 187 -6.41 -2.36 -1.99
N LEU A 188 -7.00 -2.89 -0.92
CA LEU A 188 -6.47 -4.03 -0.18
C LEU A 188 -7.03 -5.35 -0.71
N PRO A 189 -6.19 -6.24 -1.25
CA PRO A 189 -6.63 -7.57 -1.64
C PRO A 189 -7.03 -8.38 -0.41
N ILE A 190 -8.04 -9.22 -0.54
CA ILE A 190 -8.54 -10.07 0.56
C ILE A 190 -8.71 -11.51 0.10
N TRP A 191 -8.65 -12.44 1.04
CA TRP A 191 -8.86 -13.86 0.78
C TRP A 191 -10.31 -14.12 0.40
N MET A 192 -10.51 -14.74 -0.76
CA MET A 192 -11.84 -15.12 -1.22
C MET A 192 -11.79 -16.27 -2.22
N VAL A 193 -12.96 -16.86 -2.41
CA VAL A 193 -13.27 -17.75 -3.52
C VAL A 193 -14.14 -16.95 -4.50
N ARG A 194 -13.72 -16.91 -5.76
CA ARG A 194 -14.47 -16.31 -6.86
C ARG A 194 -14.75 -17.38 -7.89
N THR A 195 -16.00 -17.50 -8.29
CA THR A 195 -16.45 -18.38 -9.35
C THR A 195 -17.20 -17.57 -10.39
N ASP A 196 -16.77 -17.64 -11.63
CA ASP A 196 -17.47 -17.09 -12.78
C ASP A 196 -17.96 -18.25 -13.66
N TYR A 197 -19.21 -18.16 -14.12
CA TYR A 197 -19.79 -19.12 -15.05
C TYR A 197 -20.55 -18.40 -16.16
N SER A 198 -20.15 -18.66 -17.39
CA SER A 198 -20.77 -18.15 -18.60
C SER A 198 -21.73 -19.20 -19.15
N PHE A 199 -23.02 -18.88 -19.18
CA PHE A 199 -24.01 -19.79 -19.75
C PHE A 199 -23.90 -19.76 -21.28
N PRO A 200 -23.89 -20.91 -21.97
CA PRO A 200 -23.90 -21.00 -23.43
C PRO A 200 -25.29 -20.69 -24.01
N LEU A 201 -25.90 -19.60 -23.58
CA LEU A 201 -27.21 -19.14 -24.01
C LEU A 201 -26.99 -17.95 -24.94
N ARG A 202 -27.09 -18.18 -26.24
CA ARG A 202 -27.11 -17.14 -27.28
C ARG A 202 -28.46 -17.17 -27.99
N THR A 203 -29.19 -16.06 -27.88
CA THR A 203 -30.41 -15.80 -28.64
C THR A 203 -30.24 -14.53 -29.47
N GLU A 204 -31.20 -14.19 -30.33
CA GLU A 204 -31.15 -12.95 -31.11
C GLU A 204 -31.15 -11.68 -30.23
N THR A 205 -31.66 -11.77 -29.00
CA THR A 205 -31.79 -10.61 -28.08
C THR A 205 -30.77 -10.64 -26.94
N ILE A 206 -30.27 -11.81 -26.55
CA ILE A 206 -29.32 -11.98 -25.44
C ILE A 206 -28.06 -12.62 -25.99
N SER A 207 -26.96 -11.86 -25.96
CA SER A 207 -25.67 -12.34 -26.45
C SER A 207 -24.92 -13.19 -25.45
N ASP A 208 -24.97 -12.83 -24.16
CA ASP A 208 -24.20 -13.51 -23.11
C ASP A 208 -24.91 -13.38 -21.76
N VAL A 209 -24.90 -14.46 -20.98
CA VAL A 209 -25.38 -14.48 -19.60
C VAL A 209 -24.26 -15.02 -18.73
N ASN A 210 -23.90 -14.30 -17.67
CA ASN A 210 -22.83 -14.67 -16.75
C ASN A 210 -23.35 -14.66 -15.31
N LEU A 211 -22.95 -15.66 -14.53
CA LEU A 211 -23.14 -15.70 -13.09
C LEU A 211 -21.78 -15.60 -12.42
N GLN A 212 -21.65 -14.66 -11.49
CA GLN A 212 -20.49 -14.53 -10.63
C GLN A 212 -20.90 -14.76 -9.18
N VAL A 213 -20.14 -15.60 -8.49
CA VAL A 213 -20.29 -15.89 -7.06
C VAL A 213 -18.98 -15.55 -6.38
N ILE A 214 -19.06 -14.76 -5.31
CA ILE A 214 -17.92 -14.38 -4.48
C ILE A 214 -18.21 -14.79 -3.05
N TYR A 215 -17.27 -15.50 -2.45
CA TYR A 215 -17.33 -15.91 -1.07
C TYR A 215 -16.06 -15.45 -0.35
N ASN A 216 -16.21 -14.52 0.59
CA ASN A 216 -15.15 -14.06 1.47
C ASN A 216 -15.28 -14.77 2.83
N PRO A 217 -14.40 -15.73 3.17
CA PRO A 217 -14.41 -16.37 4.49
C PRO A 217 -13.93 -15.47 5.63
N ASN A 218 -13.42 -14.28 5.33
CA ASN A 218 -12.84 -13.31 6.26
C ASN A 218 -11.84 -13.93 7.25
N PRO A 219 -10.78 -14.60 6.77
CA PRO A 219 -9.81 -15.26 7.66
C PRO A 219 -8.94 -14.27 8.44
N ASP A 220 -8.84 -13.01 7.99
CA ASP A 220 -8.00 -11.97 8.58
C ASP A 220 -8.82 -10.75 8.98
N SER A 221 -9.06 -10.59 10.28
CA SER A 221 -9.77 -9.44 10.84
C SER A 221 -8.98 -8.12 10.74
N ASP A 222 -7.68 -8.19 10.47
CA ASP A 222 -6.78 -7.03 10.45
C ASP A 222 -6.80 -6.27 9.13
N ILE A 223 -7.43 -6.85 8.10
CA ILE A 223 -7.61 -6.25 6.76
C ILE A 223 -8.98 -5.57 6.71
N TYR A 224 -9.01 -4.26 6.94
CA TYR A 224 -10.22 -3.44 6.94
C TYR A 224 -9.93 -2.07 6.33
N THR A 225 -10.99 -1.32 6.01
CA THR A 225 -10.83 0.03 5.47
C THR A 225 -10.21 0.96 6.51
N ARG A 226 -9.06 1.57 6.16
CA ARG A 226 -8.32 2.50 7.01
C ARG A 226 -8.35 3.89 6.39
N SER A 227 -8.43 4.90 7.24
CA SER A 227 -8.38 6.31 6.84
C SER A 227 -7.18 7.00 7.48
N ALA A 228 -6.70 8.07 6.84
CA ALA A 228 -5.70 8.94 7.43
C ALA A 228 -6.15 9.43 8.82
N SER A 229 -5.27 9.29 9.79
CA SER A 229 -5.54 9.73 11.17
C SER A 229 -5.02 11.15 11.35
N PRO A 230 -5.77 12.04 12.03
CA PRO A 230 -5.27 13.37 12.35
C PRO A 230 -4.09 13.30 13.32
N GLY A 231 -3.23 14.29 13.22
CA GLY A 231 -2.08 14.51 14.08
C GLY A 231 -0.81 13.77 13.69
N ASN A 232 0.31 14.45 13.89
CA ASN A 232 1.63 14.01 13.44
C ASN A 232 2.08 12.72 14.15
N ASP A 233 1.62 12.48 15.39
CA ASP A 233 1.95 11.26 16.14
C ASP A 233 1.27 10.00 15.62
N LYS A 234 0.28 10.15 14.73
CA LYS A 234 -0.50 9.05 14.15
C LYS A 234 -0.47 9.02 12.64
N GLY A 235 -0.79 10.13 11.98
CA GLY A 235 -0.76 10.27 10.54
C GLY A 235 0.61 10.71 10.00
N GLY A 236 1.53 11.15 10.85
CA GLY A 236 2.85 11.58 10.40
C GLY A 236 2.79 12.72 9.40
N VAL A 237 3.67 12.70 8.40
CA VAL A 237 3.63 13.64 7.27
C VAL A 237 2.43 13.45 6.34
N TRP A 238 1.65 12.39 6.57
CA TRP A 238 0.41 12.06 5.86
C TRP A 238 -0.85 12.51 6.62
N ALA A 239 -0.69 13.08 7.82
CA ALA A 239 -1.80 13.57 8.62
C ALA A 239 -2.55 14.69 7.87
N PRO A 240 -3.89 14.60 7.74
CA PRO A 240 -4.66 15.68 7.15
C PRO A 240 -4.66 16.89 8.08
N TYR A 241 -4.34 18.05 7.53
CA TYR A 241 -4.59 19.32 8.20
C TYR A 241 -6.10 19.52 8.32
N SER A 242 -6.63 19.62 9.53
CA SER A 242 -8.03 19.96 9.75
C SER A 242 -8.17 21.03 10.82
N GLU A 243 -8.72 22.17 10.40
CA GLU A 243 -9.27 23.21 11.26
C GLU A 243 -10.76 22.89 11.49
N ILE A 244 -11.14 22.48 12.69
CA ILE A 244 -12.56 22.25 13.01
C ILE A 244 -13.09 23.42 13.83
N GLY A 245 -13.75 24.37 13.16
CA GLY A 245 -14.68 25.34 13.75
C GLY A 245 -14.12 26.29 14.82
N SER A 246 -14.77 27.42 15.06
CA SER A 246 -14.26 28.43 16.00
C SER A 246 -14.53 28.07 17.48
N PRO A 247 -13.54 28.19 18.39
CA PRO A 247 -12.16 28.60 18.11
C PRO A 247 -11.37 27.42 17.51
N ALA A 248 -10.62 27.70 16.43
CA ALA A 248 -9.95 26.73 15.57
C ALA A 248 -9.13 25.71 16.37
N LEU A 249 -9.67 24.51 16.54
CA LEU A 249 -8.90 23.37 17.01
C LEU A 249 -8.04 22.88 15.83
N LEU A 250 -6.73 23.13 15.89
CA LEU A 250 -5.76 22.52 14.99
C LEU A 250 -5.55 21.08 15.46
N LEU A 251 -6.05 20.11 14.70
CA LEU A 251 -5.88 18.69 15.04
C LEU A 251 -4.47 18.21 14.63
N GLY A 252 -3.50 18.55 15.46
CA GLY A 252 -2.09 18.18 15.33
C GLY A 252 -1.64 16.98 16.19
N SER A 253 -2.46 16.53 17.14
CA SER A 253 -2.29 15.29 17.90
C SER A 253 -3.60 14.92 18.62
N ARG A 254 -3.92 13.61 18.72
CA ARG A 254 -5.06 13.12 19.52
C ARG A 254 -4.81 13.26 21.03
N THR A 255 -3.58 13.58 21.44
CA THR A 255 -3.17 13.61 22.86
C THR A 255 -2.71 14.97 23.37
N LEU A 256 -2.40 15.93 22.49
CA LEU A 256 -1.94 17.27 22.87
C LEU A 256 -2.53 18.31 21.92
N ASP A 257 -3.10 19.37 22.48
CA ASP A 257 -3.33 20.63 21.76
C ASP A 257 -1.96 21.30 21.57
N LEU A 258 -1.48 21.34 20.33
CA LEU A 258 -0.15 21.84 19.97
C LEU A 258 -0.23 23.23 19.32
N THR A 259 -1.37 23.90 19.44
CA THR A 259 -1.60 25.23 18.86
C THR A 259 -0.72 26.33 19.48
N LYS A 260 -0.17 26.13 20.68
CA LYS A 260 0.83 27.01 21.32
C LYS A 260 1.74 26.21 22.26
N PRO A 261 3.05 26.05 22.00
CA PRO A 261 3.98 25.80 23.10
C PRO A 261 3.91 27.02 24.02
N ASP A 262 3.57 26.83 25.30
CA ASP A 262 3.36 27.95 26.22
C ASP A 262 4.61 28.84 26.33
N GLU A 263 5.82 28.32 26.14
CA GLU A 263 7.05 29.13 26.12
C GLU A 263 8.11 28.52 25.20
N TRP A 264 8.71 29.35 24.34
CA TRP A 264 9.99 29.08 23.67
C TRP A 264 11.11 29.47 24.64
N THR A 265 12.07 28.60 24.92
CA THR A 265 13.41 29.05 25.36
C THR A 265 14.34 29.09 24.17
#